data_AF-A0A2V0NN22-F1
#
_entry.id   AF-A0A2V0NN22-F1
#
_cell.length_a   1.000
_cell.length_b   1.000
_cell.length_c   1.000
_cell.angle_alpha   90.00
_cell.angle_beta   90.00
_cell.angle_gamma   90.00
#
_symmetry.space_group_name_H-M   'P 1'
#
loop_
_entity.id
_entity.type
_entity.pdbx_description
1 polymer ?
#
loop_
_entity_poly.entity_id
_entity_poly.type
_entity_poly.pdbx_seq_one_letter_code
_entity_poly.pdbx_strand_id
1 'polypeptide(L)'
;MVEVTEEVQKAEEYKAQANKNFKDKHYAAAVVGYTQAIELRPDYAIYWANRAAAHIRLEEYGSAIADATQAIEADPDYIKGYYRRGDANFALGKFKDAIKDLRTAAKRAPRDPDLRHKLSECEKAVKRIRFEEALATPESEITHVSDTIDLESMAVEESYSGPRMQEDGEGGYALTRDFVVAMMEEFKAQRLIHKRFAFQILLEARKLLRDLPSLVDIPVAPEGHITVCGDVHGQYYDLLNIFDLNGLPSADNPYLFNGDFVDRGSFSVEVIFTLLAWKVLEPSCIHLSRGNHESHSMNKMYGFDGEVKAKYSGLMLDVFREVFNWLPLAFVISDKVLVLHGGLFSRDDVSLDDLRKVHRNQEPPEDGLMCECLWSDPAPQPGRQLSKRGVGLQFGPDVTKAFLEKNGLELVVRSHEVKEEGYEVAHDGRLITVFSAPNYCDQMGNKGAFVRFNGADMVPHFTTFEAVPHPDVKPMAYASSFLNYMM
;
A
#
# COMPACT_ATOMS: atom_id res chain seq x y z
N MET A 1 -13.15 45.72 -25.56
CA MET A 1 -13.79 44.40 -25.44
C MET A 1 -12.90 43.45 -26.21
N VAL A 2 -12.19 42.56 -25.52
CA VAL A 2 -11.38 41.53 -26.16
C VAL A 2 -12.37 40.48 -26.68
N GLU A 3 -12.36 40.19 -27.98
CA GLU A 3 -13.17 39.10 -28.54
C GLU A 3 -12.76 37.80 -27.86
N VAL A 4 -13.68 37.23 -27.08
CA VAL A 4 -13.52 35.89 -26.52
C VAL A 4 -13.67 34.93 -27.69
N THR A 5 -12.58 34.26 -28.05
CA THR A 5 -12.60 33.28 -29.15
C THR A 5 -13.50 32.11 -28.78
N GLU A 6 -14.09 31.46 -29.78
CA GLU A 6 -14.95 30.28 -29.61
C GLU A 6 -14.24 29.17 -28.79
N GLU A 7 -12.93 29.04 -28.94
CA GLU A 7 -12.07 28.13 -28.16
C GLU A 7 -12.06 28.47 -26.66
N VAL A 8 -12.01 29.75 -26.29
CA VAL A 8 -12.05 30.17 -24.88
C VAL A 8 -13.42 29.86 -24.27
N GLN A 9 -14.50 30.07 -25.02
CA GLN A 9 -15.84 29.72 -24.55
C GLN A 9 -15.96 28.20 -24.31
N LYS A 10 -15.46 27.39 -25.23
CA LYS A 10 -15.48 25.94 -25.11
C LYS A 10 -14.61 25.41 -23.97
N ALA A 11 -13.44 26.00 -23.74
CA ALA A 11 -12.60 25.66 -22.58
C ALA A 11 -13.30 25.98 -21.25
N GLU A 12 -14.03 27.08 -21.19
CA GLU A 12 -14.82 27.47 -20.02
C GLU A 12 -16.01 26.54 -19.77
N GLU A 13 -16.66 26.02 -20.82
CA GLU A 13 -17.69 24.99 -20.73
C GLU A 13 -17.14 23.68 -20.16
N TYR A 14 -16.00 23.20 -20.67
CA TYR A 14 -15.33 22.02 -20.12
C TYR A 14 -14.94 22.21 -18.65
N LYS A 15 -14.39 23.37 -18.27
CA LYS A 15 -14.12 23.70 -16.86
C LYS A 15 -15.41 23.67 -16.04
N ALA A 16 -16.51 24.24 -16.53
CA ALA A 16 -17.77 24.27 -15.79
C ALA A 16 -18.31 22.86 -15.53
N GLN A 17 -18.25 21.98 -16.53
CA GLN A 17 -18.64 20.58 -16.38
C GLN A 17 -17.69 19.83 -15.43
N ALA A 18 -16.38 20.06 -15.53
CA ALA A 18 -15.39 19.48 -14.62
C ALA A 18 -15.59 19.94 -13.18
N ASN A 19 -15.90 21.21 -12.94
CA ASN A 19 -16.25 21.75 -11.62
C ASN A 19 -17.51 21.07 -11.06
N LYS A 20 -18.50 20.77 -11.90
CA LYS A 20 -19.71 20.04 -11.50
C LYS A 20 -19.35 18.62 -11.08
N ASN A 21 -18.63 17.88 -11.94
CA ASN A 21 -18.15 16.54 -11.62
C ASN A 21 -17.33 16.52 -10.32
N PHE A 22 -16.46 17.50 -10.10
CA PHE A 22 -15.68 17.62 -8.87
C PHE A 22 -16.57 17.81 -7.63
N LYS A 23 -17.60 18.66 -7.70
CA LYS A 23 -18.56 18.87 -6.59
C LYS A 23 -19.38 17.61 -6.31
N ASP A 24 -19.73 16.88 -7.37
CA ASP A 24 -20.44 15.60 -7.30
C ASP A 24 -19.51 14.43 -6.93
N LYS A 25 -18.24 14.73 -6.58
CA LYS A 25 -17.19 13.75 -6.20
C LYS A 25 -16.78 12.78 -7.31
N HIS A 26 -17.17 13.03 -8.56
CA HIS A 26 -16.69 12.31 -9.74
C HIS A 26 -15.33 12.83 -10.20
N TYR A 27 -14.30 12.64 -9.37
CA TYR A 27 -12.98 13.27 -9.57
C TYR A 27 -12.27 12.81 -10.86
N ALA A 28 -12.36 11.53 -11.24
CA ALA A 28 -11.79 11.03 -12.50
C ALA A 28 -12.43 11.72 -13.72
N ALA A 29 -13.75 11.86 -13.72
CA ALA A 29 -14.46 12.60 -14.77
C ALA A 29 -14.14 14.11 -14.74
N ALA A 30 -13.83 14.68 -13.56
CA ALA A 30 -13.35 16.05 -13.46
C ALA A 30 -11.96 16.22 -14.08
N VAL A 31 -11.03 15.27 -13.86
CA VAL A 31 -9.70 15.25 -14.49
C VAL A 31 -9.83 15.26 -16.01
N VAL A 32 -10.70 14.43 -16.59
CA VAL A 32 -10.97 14.40 -18.03
C VAL A 32 -11.45 15.78 -18.52
N GLY A 33 -12.44 16.37 -17.87
CA GLY A 33 -12.96 17.67 -18.26
C GLY A 33 -11.93 18.81 -18.16
N TYR A 34 -11.11 18.84 -17.10
CA TYR A 34 -10.03 19.83 -17.02
C TYR A 34 -8.94 19.60 -18.07
N THR A 35 -8.66 18.35 -18.44
CA THR A 35 -7.71 18.02 -19.51
C THR A 35 -8.18 18.60 -20.84
N GLN A 36 -9.46 18.43 -21.18
CA GLN A 36 -10.05 19.03 -22.39
C GLN A 36 -9.99 20.57 -22.36
N ALA A 37 -10.15 21.20 -21.20
CA ALA A 37 -9.99 22.65 -21.06
C ALA A 37 -8.52 23.10 -21.27
N ILE A 38 -7.56 22.33 -20.74
CA ILE A 38 -6.12 22.60 -20.87
C ILE A 38 -5.65 22.42 -22.32
N GLU A 39 -6.13 21.42 -23.03
CA GLU A 39 -5.80 21.20 -24.45
C GLU A 39 -6.18 22.39 -25.33
N LEU A 40 -7.29 23.05 -25.04
CA LEU A 40 -7.73 24.26 -25.74
C LEU A 40 -6.98 25.51 -25.29
N ARG A 41 -6.60 25.57 -24.00
CA ARG A 41 -5.97 26.75 -23.41
C ARG A 41 -4.99 26.35 -22.29
N PRO A 42 -3.74 26.04 -22.65
CA PRO A 42 -2.73 25.54 -21.71
C PRO A 42 -2.09 26.65 -20.87
N ASP A 43 -2.26 27.93 -21.23
CA ASP A 43 -1.67 29.08 -20.54
C ASP A 43 -2.49 29.55 -19.33
N TYR A 44 -3.61 28.88 -19.00
CA TYR A 44 -4.50 29.32 -17.94
C TYR A 44 -4.32 28.54 -16.63
N ALA A 45 -3.65 29.18 -15.67
CA ALA A 45 -3.27 28.59 -14.37
C ALA A 45 -4.42 27.93 -13.58
N ILE A 46 -5.65 28.43 -13.72
CA ILE A 46 -6.81 27.91 -12.98
C ILE A 46 -7.14 26.47 -13.39
N TYR A 47 -7.03 26.12 -14.69
CA TYR A 47 -7.37 24.77 -15.14
C TYR A 47 -6.41 23.75 -14.54
N TRP A 48 -5.11 24.04 -14.60
CA TRP A 48 -4.05 23.24 -13.97
C TRP A 48 -4.26 23.08 -12.46
N ALA A 49 -4.48 24.17 -11.73
CA ALA A 49 -4.66 24.08 -10.27
C ALA A 49 -5.94 23.34 -9.85
N ASN A 50 -7.01 23.43 -10.65
CA ASN A 50 -8.24 22.68 -10.41
C ASN A 50 -8.06 21.18 -10.73
N ARG A 51 -7.32 20.85 -11.78
CA ARG A 51 -6.97 19.45 -12.09
C ARG A 51 -6.02 18.87 -11.05
N ALA A 52 -5.04 19.64 -10.56
CA ALA A 52 -4.22 19.27 -9.41
C ALA A 52 -5.07 18.97 -8.17
N ALA A 53 -6.14 19.75 -7.92
CA ALA A 53 -7.06 19.47 -6.82
C ALA A 53 -7.81 18.15 -7.01
N ALA A 54 -8.20 17.81 -8.24
CA ALA A 54 -8.82 16.52 -8.57
C ALA A 54 -7.83 15.36 -8.38
N HIS A 55 -6.59 15.53 -8.83
CA HIS A 55 -5.51 14.57 -8.59
C HIS A 55 -5.25 14.34 -7.10
N ILE A 56 -5.22 15.38 -6.26
CA ILE A 56 -5.09 15.23 -4.79
C ILE A 56 -6.24 14.39 -4.21
N ARG A 57 -7.45 14.55 -4.73
CA ARG A 57 -8.64 13.78 -4.30
C ARG A 57 -8.61 12.33 -4.77
N LEU A 58 -7.89 12.05 -5.84
CA LEU A 58 -7.59 10.71 -6.34
C LEU A 58 -6.27 10.14 -5.77
N GLU A 59 -5.60 10.89 -4.89
CA GLU A 59 -4.29 10.54 -4.32
C GLU A 59 -3.16 10.39 -5.37
N GLU A 60 -3.36 10.96 -6.55
CA GLU A 60 -2.36 11.08 -7.63
C GLU A 60 -1.45 12.30 -7.34
N TYR A 61 -0.75 12.29 -6.21
CA TYR A 61 0.00 13.45 -5.71
C TYR A 61 1.14 13.89 -6.64
N GLY A 62 1.77 12.96 -7.38
CA GLY A 62 2.76 13.29 -8.39
C GLY A 62 2.17 14.09 -9.55
N SER A 63 1.01 13.64 -10.07
CA SER A 63 0.26 14.38 -11.08
C SER A 63 -0.20 15.74 -10.55
N ALA A 64 -0.62 15.82 -9.29
CA ALA A 64 -0.97 17.08 -8.65
C ALA A 64 0.21 18.05 -8.53
N ILE A 65 1.42 17.56 -8.21
CA ILE A 65 2.65 18.38 -8.15
C ILE A 65 3.01 18.90 -9.54
N ALA A 66 2.91 18.06 -10.57
CA ALA A 66 3.19 18.45 -11.95
C ALA A 66 2.21 19.55 -12.41
N ASP A 67 0.92 19.34 -12.24
CA ASP A 67 -0.11 20.32 -12.60
C ASP A 67 0.01 21.61 -11.79
N ALA A 68 0.26 21.52 -10.48
CA ALA A 68 0.44 22.70 -9.65
C ALA A 68 1.70 23.49 -10.03
N THR A 69 2.75 22.80 -10.51
CA THR A 69 3.94 23.45 -11.07
C THR A 69 3.61 24.18 -12.37
N GLN A 70 2.87 23.55 -13.29
CA GLN A 70 2.39 24.22 -14.50
C GLN A 70 1.50 25.44 -14.18
N ALA A 71 0.65 25.35 -13.16
CA ALA A 71 -0.16 26.48 -12.71
C ALA A 71 0.71 27.68 -12.24
N ILE A 72 1.80 27.40 -11.52
CA ILE A 72 2.74 28.44 -11.04
C ILE A 72 3.56 29.02 -12.19
N GLU A 73 3.94 28.20 -13.18
CA GLU A 73 4.64 28.66 -14.38
C GLU A 73 3.75 29.56 -15.25
N ALA A 74 2.47 29.19 -15.40
CA ALA A 74 1.48 29.98 -16.13
C ALA A 74 1.13 31.31 -15.46
N ASP A 75 0.99 31.32 -14.12
CA ASP A 75 0.77 32.54 -13.34
C ASP A 75 1.47 32.45 -11.97
N PRO A 76 2.67 33.06 -11.83
CA PRO A 76 3.42 33.08 -10.57
C PRO A 76 2.72 33.83 -9.43
N ASP A 77 1.71 34.65 -9.72
CA ASP A 77 0.90 35.33 -8.71
C ASP A 77 -0.32 34.51 -8.29
N TYR A 78 -0.59 33.38 -8.96
CA TYR A 78 -1.71 32.52 -8.64
C TYR A 78 -1.42 31.60 -7.44
N ILE A 79 -1.79 32.09 -6.25
CA ILE A 79 -1.52 31.43 -4.97
C ILE A 79 -2.06 30.01 -4.86
N LYS A 80 -3.17 29.68 -5.52
CA LYS A 80 -3.70 28.32 -5.47
C LYS A 80 -2.72 27.31 -6.08
N GLY A 81 -1.86 27.69 -7.03
CA GLY A 81 -0.80 26.81 -7.52
C GLY A 81 0.16 26.38 -6.40
N TYR A 82 0.69 27.34 -5.64
CA TYR A 82 1.54 27.04 -4.47
C TYR A 82 0.80 26.25 -3.40
N TYR A 83 -0.46 26.59 -3.12
CA TYR A 83 -1.27 25.87 -2.16
C TYR A 83 -1.42 24.39 -2.57
N ARG A 84 -1.76 24.10 -3.84
CA ARG A 84 -1.93 22.73 -4.34
C ARG A 84 -0.62 21.94 -4.34
N ARG A 85 0.49 22.55 -4.74
CA ARG A 85 1.80 21.87 -4.70
C ARG A 85 2.26 21.61 -3.27
N GLY A 86 2.02 22.56 -2.36
CA GLY A 86 2.25 22.43 -0.93
C GLY A 86 1.42 21.30 -0.32
N ASP A 87 0.13 21.21 -0.66
CA ASP A 87 -0.77 20.14 -0.23
C ASP A 87 -0.31 18.76 -0.70
N ALA A 88 0.06 18.64 -1.97
CA ALA A 88 0.50 17.36 -2.52
C ALA A 88 1.84 16.91 -1.90
N ASN A 89 2.81 17.81 -1.74
CA ASN A 89 4.05 17.51 -1.03
C ASN A 89 3.82 17.20 0.46
N PHE A 90 2.85 17.87 1.09
CA PHE A 90 2.46 17.58 2.46
C PHE A 90 1.91 16.16 2.60
N ALA A 91 1.02 15.76 1.69
CA ALA A 91 0.44 14.42 1.65
C ALA A 91 1.52 13.34 1.41
N LEU A 92 2.53 13.63 0.60
CA LEU A 92 3.69 12.75 0.38
C LEU A 92 4.71 12.72 1.52
N GLY A 93 4.52 13.48 2.60
CA GLY A 93 5.52 13.59 3.66
C GLY A 93 6.79 14.35 3.26
N LYS A 94 6.82 14.98 2.07
CA LYS A 94 7.90 15.85 1.59
C LYS A 94 7.84 17.21 2.28
N PHE A 95 7.97 17.21 3.60
CA PHE A 95 7.68 18.36 4.46
C PHE A 95 8.57 19.57 4.16
N LYS A 96 9.83 19.36 3.75
CA LYS A 96 10.75 20.45 3.38
C LYS A 96 10.22 21.20 2.15
N ASP A 97 9.77 20.47 1.13
CA ASP A 97 9.20 21.06 -0.09
C ASP A 97 7.82 21.68 0.18
N ALA A 98 6.98 21.01 0.97
CA ALA A 98 5.69 21.54 1.40
C ALA A 98 5.84 22.89 2.11
N ILE A 99 6.79 23.03 3.04
CA ILE A 99 7.04 24.30 3.77
C ILE A 99 7.33 25.46 2.81
N LYS A 100 8.11 25.24 1.75
CA LYS A 100 8.48 26.28 0.79
C LYS A 100 7.25 26.88 0.12
N ASP A 101 6.34 26.03 -0.36
CA ASP A 101 5.14 26.46 -1.06
C ASP A 101 4.05 26.97 -0.10
N LEU A 102 3.83 26.27 1.02
CA LEU A 102 2.84 26.67 2.02
C LEU A 102 3.18 28.03 2.65
N ARG A 103 4.47 28.35 2.87
CA ARG A 103 4.89 29.69 3.32
C ARG A 103 4.57 30.77 2.28
N THR A 104 4.76 30.46 1.00
CA THR A 104 4.42 31.38 -0.08
C THR A 104 2.91 31.63 -0.12
N ALA A 105 2.10 30.59 0.01
CA ALA A 105 0.64 30.72 0.10
C ALA A 105 0.20 31.52 1.35
N ALA A 106 0.80 31.23 2.52
CA ALA A 106 0.47 31.89 3.78
C ALA A 106 0.82 33.39 3.79
N LYS A 107 1.77 33.87 2.98
CA LYS A 107 2.03 35.32 2.82
C LYS A 107 0.81 36.09 2.32
N ARG A 108 -0.01 35.47 1.44
CA ARG A 108 -1.21 36.11 0.88
C ARG A 108 -2.50 35.71 1.59
N ALA A 109 -2.51 34.59 2.31
CA ALA A 109 -3.63 34.13 3.13
C ALA A 109 -3.21 33.82 4.59
N PRO A 110 -2.69 34.81 5.37
CA PRO A 110 -2.06 34.56 6.68
C PRO A 110 -3.03 34.14 7.78
N ARG A 111 -4.34 34.30 7.55
CA ARG A 111 -5.40 33.92 8.50
C ARG A 111 -6.08 32.60 8.14
N ASP A 112 -5.64 31.93 7.07
CA ASP A 112 -6.16 30.62 6.69
C ASP A 112 -5.77 29.59 7.78
N PRO A 113 -6.75 28.98 8.47
CA PRO A 113 -6.47 28.05 9.56
C PRO A 113 -5.80 26.76 9.06
N ASP A 114 -6.12 26.30 7.85
CA ASP A 114 -5.60 25.08 7.28
C ASP A 114 -4.11 25.24 6.91
N LEU A 115 -3.75 26.36 6.26
CA LEU A 115 -2.34 26.67 5.97
C LEU A 115 -1.48 26.73 7.24
N ARG A 116 -1.99 27.35 8.31
CA ARG A 116 -1.26 27.46 9.58
C ARG A 116 -1.09 26.11 10.25
N HIS A 117 -2.13 25.28 10.21
CA HIS A 117 -2.06 23.92 10.73
C HIS A 117 -1.01 23.09 9.96
N LYS A 118 -1.11 23.03 8.63
CA LYS A 118 -0.17 22.28 7.77
C LYS A 118 1.27 22.75 7.93
N LEU A 119 1.53 24.06 7.97
CA LEU A 119 2.87 24.61 8.23
C LEU A 119 3.41 24.16 9.58
N SER A 120 2.60 24.25 10.64
CA SER A 120 3.01 23.82 11.97
C SER A 120 3.36 22.32 12.00
N GLU A 121 2.53 21.49 11.36
CA GLU A 121 2.78 20.05 11.28
C GLU A 121 4.04 19.72 10.47
N CYS A 122 4.26 20.39 9.32
CA CYS A 122 5.51 20.23 8.57
C CYS A 122 6.73 20.59 9.41
N GLU A 123 6.70 21.73 10.10
CA GLU A 123 7.84 22.23 10.87
C GLU A 123 8.15 21.30 12.05
N LYS A 124 7.11 20.78 12.73
CA LYS A 124 7.28 19.74 13.74
C LYS A 124 7.88 18.46 13.16
N ALA A 125 7.39 18.00 12.00
CA ALA A 125 7.87 16.80 11.35
C ALA A 125 9.34 16.92 10.93
N VAL A 126 9.74 18.03 10.27
CA VAL A 126 11.14 18.28 9.91
C VAL A 126 12.05 18.35 11.14
N LYS A 127 11.57 18.96 12.22
CA LYS A 127 12.33 19.00 13.48
C LYS A 127 12.49 17.60 14.08
N ARG A 128 11.45 16.77 14.02
CA ARG A 128 11.49 15.38 14.49
C ARG A 128 12.46 14.54 13.66
N ILE A 129 12.35 14.59 12.33
CA ILE A 129 13.24 13.86 11.41
C ILE A 129 14.71 14.23 11.68
N ARG A 130 15.04 15.52 11.79
CA ARG A 130 16.42 15.95 12.11
C ARG A 130 16.90 15.47 13.47
N PHE A 131 16.00 15.36 14.44
CA PHE A 131 16.34 14.86 15.77
C PHE A 131 16.58 13.36 15.75
N GLU A 132 15.74 12.60 15.04
CA GLU A 132 15.90 11.16 14.80
C GLU A 132 17.20 10.87 14.04
N GLU A 133 17.49 11.60 12.95
CA GLU A 133 18.76 11.51 12.21
C GLU A 133 19.98 11.78 13.10
N ALA A 134 19.89 12.75 14.01
CA ALA A 134 20.97 13.10 14.93
C ALA A 134 21.18 12.09 16.07
N LEU A 135 20.16 11.28 16.37
CA LEU A 135 20.18 10.21 17.37
C LEU A 135 20.32 8.82 16.75
N ALA A 136 20.51 8.73 15.43
CA ALA A 136 20.64 7.47 14.72
C ALA A 136 21.77 6.64 15.35
N THR A 137 21.36 5.58 16.03
CA THR A 137 22.25 4.65 16.72
C THR A 137 22.71 3.61 15.71
N PRO A 138 24.00 3.20 15.70
CA PRO A 138 24.46 2.11 14.85
C PRO A 138 23.58 0.87 15.06
N GLU A 139 23.23 0.15 13.99
CA GLU A 139 22.28 -0.97 14.06
C GLU A 139 22.67 -2.04 15.10
N SER A 140 23.97 -2.24 15.32
CA SER A 140 24.53 -3.14 16.34
C SER A 140 24.23 -2.76 17.80
N GLU A 141 23.75 -1.53 18.04
CA GLU A 141 23.45 -0.98 19.36
C GLU A 141 21.94 -0.72 19.56
N ILE A 142 21.10 -1.08 18.59
CA ILE A 142 19.64 -0.93 18.67
C ILE A 142 19.07 -2.07 19.52
N THR A 143 18.54 -1.75 20.70
CA THR A 143 17.63 -2.66 21.42
C THR A 143 16.29 -2.66 20.72
N HIS A 144 15.94 -3.75 20.06
CA HIS A 144 14.63 -3.92 19.44
C HIS A 144 13.54 -4.04 20.50
N VAL A 145 12.38 -3.41 20.24
CA VAL A 145 11.22 -3.47 21.13
C VAL A 145 10.78 -4.91 21.30
N SER A 146 10.85 -5.72 20.24
CA SER A 146 10.55 -7.16 20.30
C SER A 146 11.37 -7.91 21.35
N ASP A 147 12.61 -7.49 21.58
CA ASP A 147 13.54 -8.20 22.47
C ASP A 147 13.28 -7.84 23.95
N THR A 148 12.43 -6.83 24.21
CA THR A 148 11.99 -6.41 25.54
C THR A 148 10.66 -7.05 25.97
N ILE A 149 10.00 -7.79 25.08
CA ILE A 149 8.70 -8.40 25.34
C ILE A 149 8.87 -9.67 26.19
N ASP A 150 8.49 -9.57 27.46
CA ASP A 150 8.42 -10.69 28.38
C ASP A 150 7.06 -11.39 28.27
N LEU A 151 6.98 -12.44 27.45
CA LEU A 151 5.78 -13.26 27.33
C LEU A 151 5.43 -13.97 28.64
N GLU A 152 6.40 -14.44 29.43
CA GLU A 152 6.15 -15.21 30.66
C GLU A 152 5.37 -14.38 31.69
N SER A 153 5.66 -13.07 31.78
CA SER A 153 4.92 -12.15 32.63
C SER A 153 3.46 -11.92 32.23
N MET A 154 3.08 -12.26 30.98
CA MET A 154 1.73 -12.07 30.46
C MET A 154 0.83 -13.25 30.82
N ALA A 155 0.31 -13.25 32.05
CA ALA A 155 -0.70 -14.20 32.49
C ALA A 155 -1.98 -14.08 31.64
N VAL A 156 -2.57 -15.22 31.29
CA VAL A 156 -3.87 -15.30 30.62
C VAL A 156 -4.93 -15.53 31.69
N GLU A 157 -5.86 -14.59 31.85
CA GLU A 157 -6.86 -14.63 32.92
C GLU A 157 -7.79 -15.85 32.75
N GLU A 158 -8.28 -16.42 33.86
CA GLU A 158 -9.24 -17.55 33.82
C GLU A 158 -10.55 -17.18 33.11
N SER A 159 -10.92 -15.90 33.12
CA SER A 159 -12.10 -15.37 32.42
C SER A 159 -11.96 -15.30 30.91
N TYR A 160 -10.73 -15.40 30.36
CA TYR A 160 -10.52 -15.42 28.93
C TYR A 160 -11.01 -16.76 28.34
N SER A 161 -12.04 -16.65 27.50
CA SER A 161 -12.77 -17.77 26.88
C SER A 161 -12.42 -17.99 25.41
N GLY A 162 -11.54 -17.17 24.83
CA GLY A 162 -11.05 -17.35 23.47
C GLY A 162 -10.04 -18.51 23.35
N PRO A 163 -9.53 -18.76 22.14
CA PRO A 163 -8.58 -19.84 21.90
C PRO A 163 -7.28 -19.62 22.67
N ARG A 164 -6.71 -20.72 23.16
CA ARG A 164 -5.44 -20.76 23.88
C ARG A 164 -4.48 -21.65 23.11
N MET A 165 -3.25 -21.17 22.92
CA MET A 165 -2.18 -22.02 22.41
C MET A 165 -1.90 -23.14 23.42
N GLN A 166 -1.41 -24.29 22.96
CA GLN A 166 -1.12 -25.43 23.83
C GLN A 166 0.26 -25.28 24.45
N GLU A 167 0.46 -25.66 25.71
CA GLU A 167 1.81 -25.71 26.27
C GLU A 167 2.64 -26.76 25.55
N ASP A 168 3.86 -26.40 25.13
CA ASP A 168 4.75 -27.29 24.36
C ASP A 168 5.56 -28.26 25.24
N GLY A 169 5.35 -28.22 26.56
CA GLY A 169 6.06 -29.05 27.54
C GLY A 169 7.46 -28.53 27.93
N GLU A 170 7.95 -27.47 27.30
CA GLU A 170 9.22 -26.79 27.63
C GLU A 170 8.99 -25.44 28.34
N GLY A 171 7.74 -25.16 28.75
CA GLY A 171 7.33 -23.89 29.34
C GLY A 171 6.94 -22.83 28.30
N GLY A 172 6.96 -23.19 27.02
CA GLY A 172 6.45 -22.38 25.92
C GLY A 172 5.04 -22.78 25.51
N TYR A 173 4.55 -22.14 24.45
CA TYR A 173 3.23 -22.39 23.87
C TYR A 173 3.43 -22.69 22.39
N ALA A 174 2.79 -23.71 21.84
CA ALA A 174 2.83 -24.03 20.42
C ALA A 174 1.58 -23.52 19.71
N LEU A 175 1.79 -22.84 18.57
CA LEU A 175 0.71 -22.51 17.64
C LEU A 175 0.25 -23.79 16.93
N THR A 176 -1.06 -24.07 16.96
CA THR A 176 -1.65 -25.25 16.32
C THR A 176 -2.70 -24.85 15.29
N ARG A 177 -3.00 -25.74 14.34
CA ARG A 177 -4.06 -25.52 13.35
C ARG A 177 -5.40 -25.21 14.00
N ASP A 178 -5.76 -25.92 15.08
CA ASP A 178 -7.00 -25.69 15.82
C ASP A 178 -7.04 -24.28 16.43
N PHE A 179 -5.92 -23.79 16.95
CA PHE A 179 -5.82 -22.41 17.44
C PHE A 179 -6.06 -21.40 16.30
N VAL A 180 -5.41 -21.58 15.15
CA VAL A 180 -5.55 -20.65 14.02
C VAL A 180 -6.99 -20.59 13.52
N VAL A 181 -7.64 -21.74 13.38
CA VAL A 181 -9.06 -21.83 12.97
C VAL A 181 -9.96 -21.18 14.01
N ALA A 182 -9.76 -21.47 15.31
CA ALA A 182 -10.56 -20.86 16.37
C ALA A 182 -10.33 -19.34 16.49
N MET A 183 -9.11 -18.86 16.26
CA MET A 183 -8.79 -17.43 16.17
C MET A 183 -9.56 -16.77 15.03
N MET A 184 -9.61 -17.42 13.86
CA MET A 184 -10.36 -16.90 12.72
C MET A 184 -11.85 -16.75 13.03
N GLU A 185 -12.44 -17.69 13.77
CA GLU A 185 -13.83 -17.62 14.23
C GLU A 185 -14.06 -16.52 15.27
N GLU A 186 -13.13 -16.30 16.20
CA GLU A 186 -13.19 -15.16 17.13
C GLU A 186 -13.18 -13.83 16.38
N PHE A 187 -12.26 -13.66 15.43
CA PHE A 187 -12.18 -12.46 14.59
C PHE A 187 -13.44 -12.25 13.75
N LYS A 188 -14.01 -13.34 13.18
CA LYS A 188 -15.27 -13.30 12.43
C LYS A 188 -16.44 -12.85 13.30
N ALA A 189 -16.38 -13.13 14.60
CA ALA A 189 -17.35 -12.71 15.60
C ALA A 189 -16.97 -11.39 16.32
N GLN A 190 -16.04 -10.61 15.74
CA GLN A 190 -15.56 -9.32 16.26
C GLN A 190 -14.95 -9.39 17.67
N ARG A 191 -14.37 -10.53 18.04
CA ARG A 191 -13.63 -10.72 19.29
C ARG A 191 -12.13 -10.82 19.00
N LEU A 192 -11.33 -10.42 19.98
CA LEU A 192 -9.87 -10.43 19.87
C LEU A 192 -9.30 -11.67 20.57
N ILE A 193 -8.13 -12.12 20.11
CA ILE A 193 -7.32 -13.06 20.88
C ILE A 193 -6.58 -12.34 22.00
N HIS A 194 -6.21 -13.09 23.03
CA HIS A 194 -5.46 -12.54 24.15
C HIS A 194 -4.09 -11.98 23.71
N LYS A 195 -3.68 -10.84 24.27
CA LYS A 195 -2.44 -10.12 23.92
C LYS A 195 -1.18 -10.98 23.98
N ARG A 196 -1.12 -11.96 24.90
CA ARG A 196 -0.01 -12.93 25.01
C ARG A 196 0.21 -13.65 23.69
N PHE A 197 -0.85 -14.23 23.14
CA PHE A 197 -0.82 -15.02 21.91
C PHE A 197 -0.57 -14.13 20.69
N ALA A 198 -1.13 -12.91 20.69
CA ALA A 198 -0.85 -11.91 19.67
C ALA A 198 0.65 -11.55 19.62
N PHE A 199 1.26 -11.20 20.75
CA PHE A 199 2.71 -10.94 20.81
C PHE A 199 3.52 -12.15 20.39
N GLN A 200 3.13 -13.35 20.82
CA GLN A 200 3.83 -14.57 20.43
C GLN A 200 3.85 -14.78 18.92
N ILE A 201 2.72 -14.63 18.22
CA ILE A 201 2.65 -14.71 16.76
C ILE A 201 3.60 -13.70 16.11
N LEU A 202 3.65 -12.46 16.60
CA LEU A 202 4.54 -11.43 16.04
C LEU A 202 6.02 -11.75 16.26
N LEU A 203 6.39 -12.21 17.45
CA LEU A 203 7.78 -12.54 17.79
C LEU A 203 8.27 -13.75 16.97
N GLU A 204 7.43 -14.76 16.77
CA GLU A 204 7.76 -15.92 15.94
C GLU A 204 7.82 -15.54 14.45
N ALA A 205 6.85 -14.74 13.97
CA ALA A 205 6.87 -14.22 12.60
C ALA A 205 8.11 -13.37 12.31
N ARG A 206 8.52 -12.49 13.24
CA ARG A 206 9.75 -11.69 13.10
C ARG A 206 10.97 -12.58 12.90
N LYS A 207 11.13 -13.63 13.72
CA LYS A 207 12.25 -14.58 13.60
C LYS A 207 12.28 -15.24 12.22
N LEU A 208 11.13 -15.76 11.78
CA LEU A 208 11.01 -16.42 10.47
C LEU A 208 11.30 -15.47 9.32
N LEU A 209 10.72 -14.26 9.33
CA LEU A 209 10.85 -13.30 8.24
C LEU A 209 12.26 -12.71 8.16
N ARG A 210 12.93 -12.51 9.30
CA ARG A 210 14.32 -12.02 9.36
C ARG A 210 15.28 -12.95 8.62
N ASP A 211 15.08 -14.25 8.74
CA ASP A 211 15.99 -15.25 8.19
C ASP A 211 15.78 -15.46 6.66
N LEU A 212 14.75 -14.84 6.07
CA LEU A 212 14.53 -14.86 4.62
C LEU A 212 15.40 -13.83 3.87
N PRO A 213 15.76 -14.09 2.60
CA PRO A 213 16.33 -13.08 1.72
C PRO A 213 15.28 -12.03 1.30
N SER A 214 15.74 -10.92 0.74
CA SER A 214 14.83 -9.86 0.26
C SER A 214 14.07 -10.23 -1.01
N LEU A 215 14.60 -11.18 -1.79
CA LEU A 215 13.88 -11.88 -2.85
C LEU A 215 13.92 -13.38 -2.54
N VAL A 216 12.75 -14.02 -2.47
CA VAL A 216 12.60 -15.43 -2.11
C VAL A 216 12.20 -16.26 -3.33
N ASP A 217 12.90 -17.37 -3.55
CA ASP A 217 12.58 -18.33 -4.61
C ASP A 217 11.60 -19.39 -4.09
N ILE A 218 10.50 -19.63 -4.81
CA ILE A 218 9.46 -20.61 -4.48
C ILE A 218 9.43 -21.67 -5.58
N PRO A 219 9.94 -22.88 -5.35
CA PRO A 219 9.76 -23.99 -6.28
C PRO A 219 8.33 -24.55 -6.16
N VAL A 220 7.67 -24.77 -7.30
CA VAL A 220 6.37 -25.46 -7.38
C VAL A 220 6.56 -26.75 -8.17
N ALA A 221 6.26 -27.90 -7.54
CA ALA A 221 6.33 -29.20 -8.19
C ALA A 221 5.34 -29.30 -9.35
N PRO A 222 5.62 -30.06 -10.43
CA PRO A 222 4.77 -30.12 -11.63
C PRO A 222 3.28 -30.40 -11.38
N GLU A 223 2.99 -31.27 -10.40
CA GLU A 223 1.65 -31.65 -9.96
C GLU A 223 1.02 -30.69 -8.94
N GLY A 224 1.82 -29.78 -8.38
CA GLY A 224 1.40 -28.78 -7.41
C GLY A 224 0.92 -27.49 -8.06
N HIS A 225 0.63 -26.51 -7.21
CA HIS A 225 0.19 -25.18 -7.61
C HIS A 225 0.54 -24.16 -6.54
N ILE A 226 0.38 -22.88 -6.86
CA ILE A 226 0.40 -21.80 -5.89
C ILE A 226 -0.66 -20.75 -6.26
N THR A 227 -1.28 -20.15 -5.25
CA THR A 227 -2.24 -19.05 -5.43
C THR A 227 -1.58 -17.73 -5.06
N VAL A 228 -1.62 -16.73 -5.95
CA VAL A 228 -1.18 -15.36 -5.67
C VAL A 228 -2.41 -14.47 -5.49
N CYS A 229 -2.49 -13.84 -4.33
CA CYS A 229 -3.46 -12.81 -4.01
C CYS A 229 -2.77 -11.44 -4.06
N GLY A 230 -3.52 -10.41 -4.47
CA GLY A 230 -3.09 -9.02 -4.36
C GLY A 230 -3.47 -8.40 -3.01
N ASP A 231 -3.68 -7.09 -3.04
CA ASP A 231 -4.04 -6.28 -1.87
C ASP A 231 -5.35 -6.77 -1.25
N VAL A 232 -5.41 -6.77 0.08
CA VAL A 232 -6.61 -7.13 0.87
C VAL A 232 -7.08 -5.97 1.75
N HIS A 233 -6.17 -5.08 2.16
CA HIS A 233 -6.49 -3.82 2.83
C HIS A 233 -7.49 -3.94 3.99
N GLY A 234 -7.25 -4.85 4.92
CA GLY A 234 -8.08 -5.01 6.11
C GLY A 234 -9.52 -5.44 5.82
N GLN A 235 -9.82 -5.98 4.64
CA GLN A 235 -11.12 -6.60 4.31
C GLN A 235 -11.16 -8.06 4.78
N TYR A 236 -11.19 -8.25 6.10
CA TYR A 236 -11.09 -9.58 6.74
C TYR A 236 -12.14 -10.59 6.26
N TYR A 237 -13.38 -10.15 6.03
CA TYR A 237 -14.46 -11.03 5.62
C TYR A 237 -14.28 -11.51 4.18
N ASP A 238 -13.70 -10.68 3.31
CA ASP A 238 -13.32 -11.07 1.95
C ASP A 238 -12.11 -12.01 1.96
N LEU A 239 -11.15 -11.84 2.89
CA LEU A 239 -10.09 -12.82 3.10
C LEU A 239 -10.65 -14.21 3.45
N LEU A 240 -11.65 -14.27 4.34
CA LEU A 240 -12.33 -15.52 4.64
C LEU A 240 -13.04 -16.10 3.42
N ASN A 241 -13.67 -15.26 2.60
CA ASN A 241 -14.30 -15.70 1.35
C ASN A 241 -13.27 -16.28 0.36
N ILE A 242 -12.06 -15.71 0.26
CA ILE A 242 -10.96 -16.30 -0.54
C ILE A 242 -10.68 -17.72 -0.05
N PHE A 243 -10.57 -17.94 1.26
CA PHE A 243 -10.33 -19.27 1.81
C PHE A 243 -11.52 -20.23 1.64
N ASP A 244 -12.75 -19.74 1.69
CA ASP A 244 -13.95 -20.55 1.43
C ASP A 244 -14.00 -20.98 -0.05
N LEU A 245 -13.59 -20.10 -0.98
CA LEU A 245 -13.60 -20.37 -2.42
C LEU A 245 -12.42 -21.23 -2.88
N ASN A 246 -11.24 -21.07 -2.29
CA ASN A 246 -9.99 -21.65 -2.79
C ASN A 246 -9.28 -22.57 -1.77
N GLY A 247 -9.91 -22.82 -0.63
CA GLY A 247 -9.40 -23.65 0.44
C GLY A 247 -8.43 -22.93 1.37
N LEU A 248 -8.35 -23.40 2.61
CA LEU A 248 -7.41 -22.87 3.60
C LEU A 248 -5.94 -23.07 3.16
N PRO A 249 -5.01 -22.23 3.65
CA PRO A 249 -3.59 -22.46 3.48
C PRO A 249 -3.16 -23.83 4.03
N SER A 250 -2.32 -24.52 3.26
CA SER A 250 -1.59 -25.73 3.68
C SER A 250 -0.38 -25.94 2.78
N ALA A 251 0.52 -26.86 3.11
CA ALA A 251 1.61 -27.26 2.22
C ALA A 251 1.12 -27.66 0.80
N ASP A 252 -0.05 -28.31 0.71
CA ASP A 252 -0.67 -28.71 -0.57
C ASP A 252 -1.53 -27.60 -1.20
N ASN A 253 -1.72 -26.47 -0.51
CA ASN A 253 -2.46 -25.32 -1.02
C ASN A 253 -1.76 -24.00 -0.62
N PRO A 254 -0.57 -23.72 -1.17
CA PRO A 254 0.20 -22.57 -0.77
C PRO A 254 -0.34 -21.27 -1.38
N TYR A 255 -0.22 -20.20 -0.61
CA TYR A 255 -0.59 -18.84 -1.00
C TYR A 255 0.61 -17.89 -0.99
N LEU A 256 0.58 -16.88 -1.86
CA LEU A 256 1.42 -15.70 -1.80
C LEU A 256 0.51 -14.48 -1.76
N PHE A 257 0.47 -13.75 -0.65
CA PHE A 257 -0.21 -12.46 -0.57
C PHE A 257 0.79 -11.35 -0.88
N ASN A 258 0.51 -10.60 -1.93
CA ASN A 258 1.45 -9.68 -2.54
C ASN A 258 1.32 -8.25 -2.00
N GLY A 259 1.57 -8.09 -0.69
CA GLY A 259 1.56 -6.81 0.03
C GLY A 259 0.17 -6.23 0.27
N ASP A 260 0.15 -5.11 1.00
CA ASP A 260 -1.03 -4.30 1.29
C ASP A 260 -2.15 -5.12 1.96
N PHE A 261 -1.78 -5.73 3.09
CA PHE A 261 -2.68 -6.51 3.93
C PHE A 261 -3.55 -5.61 4.81
N VAL A 262 -3.00 -4.45 5.18
CA VAL A 262 -3.55 -3.53 6.19
C VAL A 262 -3.92 -2.18 5.59
N ASP A 263 -4.41 -1.29 6.46
CA ASP A 263 -4.90 0.05 6.14
C ASP A 263 -6.18 0.04 5.32
N ARG A 264 -6.89 1.18 5.32
CA ARG A 264 -8.15 1.42 4.62
C ARG A 264 -9.32 0.66 5.21
N GLY A 265 -9.33 -0.66 5.12
CA GLY A 265 -10.32 -1.49 5.80
C GLY A 265 -10.13 -1.46 7.32
N SER A 266 -11.22 -1.63 8.05
CA SER A 266 -11.26 -1.49 9.51
C SER A 266 -11.12 -2.83 10.25
N PHE A 267 -10.66 -3.86 9.54
CA PHE A 267 -10.35 -5.19 10.09
C PHE A 267 -8.91 -5.62 9.72
N SER A 268 -7.99 -4.65 9.69
CA SER A 268 -6.59 -4.88 9.34
C SER A 268 -5.88 -5.77 10.36
N VAL A 269 -6.21 -5.64 11.64
CA VAL A 269 -5.66 -6.45 12.73
C VAL A 269 -6.00 -7.92 12.53
N GLU A 270 -7.26 -8.22 12.20
CA GLU A 270 -7.74 -9.59 11.97
C GLU A 270 -7.08 -10.22 10.73
N VAL A 271 -6.95 -9.45 9.64
CA VAL A 271 -6.23 -9.88 8.42
C VAL A 271 -4.79 -10.24 8.76
N ILE A 272 -4.01 -9.31 9.32
CA ILE A 272 -2.58 -9.52 9.48
C ILE A 272 -2.27 -10.64 10.49
N PHE A 273 -3.04 -10.74 11.59
CA PHE A 273 -2.84 -11.85 12.52
C PHE A 273 -3.18 -13.20 11.89
N THR A 274 -4.21 -13.28 11.05
CA THR A 274 -4.55 -14.51 10.34
C THR A 274 -3.44 -14.94 9.38
N LEU A 275 -2.92 -14.00 8.58
CA LEU A 275 -1.83 -14.27 7.64
C LEU A 275 -0.53 -14.68 8.36
N LEU A 276 -0.15 -13.96 9.43
CA LEU A 276 1.04 -14.27 10.21
C LEU A 276 0.89 -15.59 10.99
N ALA A 277 -0.29 -15.92 11.51
CA ALA A 277 -0.50 -17.19 12.21
C ALA A 277 -0.34 -18.39 11.26
N TRP A 278 -0.89 -18.33 10.03
CA TRP A 278 -0.61 -19.36 9.03
C TRP A 278 0.89 -19.42 8.67
N LYS A 279 1.57 -18.27 8.58
CA LYS A 279 3.01 -18.21 8.30
C LYS A 279 3.84 -18.89 9.38
N VAL A 280 3.48 -18.67 10.64
CA VAL A 280 4.16 -19.25 11.79
C VAL A 280 3.85 -20.73 11.90
N LEU A 281 2.59 -21.14 11.68
CA LEU A 281 2.16 -22.53 11.79
C LEU A 281 2.83 -23.44 10.76
N GLU A 282 2.85 -23.03 9.49
CA GLU A 282 3.43 -23.80 8.39
C GLU A 282 4.08 -22.84 7.38
N PRO A 283 5.40 -22.54 7.51
CA PRO A 283 6.04 -21.49 6.73
C PRO A 283 5.99 -21.63 5.20
N SER A 284 5.74 -22.85 4.69
CA SER A 284 5.57 -23.13 3.26
C SER A 284 4.15 -22.89 2.75
N CYS A 285 3.14 -22.81 3.62
CA CYS A 285 1.74 -22.66 3.18
C CYS A 285 1.37 -21.22 2.81
N ILE A 286 2.12 -20.24 3.31
CA ILE A 286 1.87 -18.83 3.02
C ILE A 286 3.17 -18.04 2.89
N HIS A 287 3.21 -17.21 1.85
CA HIS A 287 4.27 -16.28 1.55
C HIS A 287 3.68 -14.87 1.58
N LEU A 288 4.42 -13.91 2.12
CA LEU A 288 3.97 -12.55 2.33
C LEU A 288 5.03 -11.61 1.75
N SER A 289 4.70 -10.84 0.73
CA SER A 289 5.57 -9.74 0.29
C SER A 289 5.20 -8.45 1.00
N ARG A 290 6.16 -7.54 1.10
CA ARG A 290 5.92 -6.20 1.60
C ARG A 290 5.18 -5.40 0.52
N GLY A 291 4.10 -4.73 0.89
CA GLY A 291 3.48 -3.66 0.12
C GLY A 291 3.89 -2.28 0.63
N ASN A 292 3.43 -1.22 -0.02
CA ASN A 292 3.72 0.14 0.46
C ASN A 292 2.96 0.46 1.75
N HIS A 293 1.82 -0.20 2.01
CA HIS A 293 1.07 -0.05 3.25
C HIS A 293 1.68 -0.80 4.45
N GLU A 294 2.66 -1.67 4.27
CA GLU A 294 3.46 -2.19 5.39
C GLU A 294 4.62 -1.23 5.75
N SER A 295 4.28 0.05 5.94
CA SER A 295 5.21 1.14 6.29
C SER A 295 4.61 2.09 7.32
N HIS A 296 5.48 2.70 8.14
CA HIS A 296 5.06 3.60 9.20
C HIS A 296 4.25 4.80 8.69
N SER A 297 4.69 5.39 7.58
CA SER A 297 4.07 6.58 7.00
C SER A 297 2.64 6.31 6.57
N MET A 298 2.39 5.16 5.92
CA MET A 298 1.06 4.75 5.49
C MET A 298 0.19 4.37 6.69
N ASN A 299 0.67 3.51 7.59
CA ASN A 299 -0.13 3.02 8.73
C ASN A 299 -0.65 4.13 9.63
N LYS A 300 0.18 5.16 9.84
CA LYS A 300 -0.20 6.33 10.64
C LYS A 300 -1.35 7.12 10.01
N MET A 301 -1.37 7.16 8.69
CA MET A 301 -2.33 7.92 7.92
C MET A 301 -3.62 7.12 7.71
N TYR A 302 -3.51 5.86 7.27
CA TYR A 302 -4.60 5.09 6.68
C TYR A 302 -5.26 4.04 7.61
N GLY A 303 -4.92 4.02 8.89
CA GLY A 303 -5.76 3.41 9.92
C GLY A 303 -5.12 2.31 10.75
N PHE A 304 -4.14 1.58 10.24
CA PHE A 304 -3.58 0.44 10.95
C PHE A 304 -2.94 0.84 12.29
N ASP A 305 -2.24 1.98 12.35
CA ASP A 305 -1.68 2.51 13.60
C ASP A 305 -2.79 2.73 14.66
N GLY A 306 -3.87 3.41 14.25
CA GLY A 306 -5.01 3.67 15.12
C GLY A 306 -5.73 2.38 15.53
N GLU A 307 -5.87 1.43 14.61
CA GLU A 307 -6.57 0.16 14.84
C GLU A 307 -5.81 -0.71 15.85
N VAL A 308 -4.50 -0.88 15.69
CA VAL A 308 -3.67 -1.64 16.63
C VAL A 308 -3.69 -1.01 18.03
N LYS A 309 -3.62 0.32 18.12
CA LYS A 309 -3.71 1.02 19.41
C LYS A 309 -5.08 0.89 20.07
N ALA A 310 -6.16 0.86 19.28
CA ALA A 310 -7.51 0.71 19.79
C ALA A 310 -7.79 -0.72 20.27
N LYS A 311 -7.32 -1.74 19.52
CA LYS A 311 -7.56 -3.16 19.82
C LYS A 311 -6.55 -3.75 20.80
N TYR A 312 -5.31 -3.24 20.81
CA TYR A 312 -4.22 -3.71 21.66
C TYR A 312 -3.49 -2.56 22.37
N SER A 313 -2.33 -2.15 21.86
CA SER A 313 -1.47 -1.16 22.51
C SER A 313 -0.45 -0.55 21.55
N GLY A 314 0.12 0.59 21.93
CA GLY A 314 1.25 1.19 21.20
C GLY A 314 2.48 0.28 21.15
N LEU A 315 2.72 -0.52 22.20
CA LEU A 315 3.81 -1.48 22.23
C LEU A 315 3.66 -2.56 21.15
N MET A 316 2.44 -3.07 20.95
CA MET A 316 2.13 -4.04 19.89
C MET A 316 2.41 -3.45 18.50
N LEU A 317 2.03 -2.19 18.29
CA LEU A 317 2.29 -1.48 17.04
C LEU A 317 3.78 -1.36 16.74
N ASP A 318 4.60 -1.05 17.75
CA ASP A 318 6.04 -0.93 17.56
C ASP A 318 6.66 -2.28 17.15
N VAL A 319 6.16 -3.40 17.70
CA VAL A 319 6.56 -4.75 17.24
C VAL A 319 6.08 -5.03 15.80
N PHE A 320 4.86 -4.64 15.42
CA PHE A 320 4.39 -4.76 14.04
C PHE A 320 5.31 -4.05 13.04
N ARG A 321 5.78 -2.84 13.37
CA ARG A 321 6.72 -2.09 12.51
C ARG A 321 8.02 -2.85 12.29
N GLU A 322 8.55 -3.47 13.34
CA GLU A 322 9.75 -4.32 13.21
C GLU A 322 9.45 -5.56 12.33
N VAL A 323 8.31 -6.21 12.51
CA VAL A 323 7.89 -7.35 11.67
C VAL A 323 7.78 -6.95 10.19
N PHE A 324 7.12 -5.83 9.90
CA PHE A 324 6.93 -5.34 8.53
C PHE A 324 8.25 -5.01 7.83
N ASN A 325 9.25 -4.51 8.57
CA ASN A 325 10.58 -4.28 8.02
C ASN A 325 11.28 -5.55 7.53
N TRP A 326 10.91 -6.72 8.04
CA TRP A 326 11.49 -8.00 7.63
C TRP A 326 10.73 -8.71 6.51
N LEU A 327 9.57 -8.22 6.08
CA LEU A 327 8.83 -8.79 4.93
C LEU A 327 9.68 -8.75 3.65
N PRO A 328 9.85 -9.87 2.93
CA PRO A 328 10.52 -9.89 1.63
C PRO A 328 9.90 -8.91 0.63
N LEU A 329 10.70 -8.37 -0.27
CA LEU A 329 10.26 -7.38 -1.26
C LEU A 329 9.71 -8.01 -2.54
N ALA A 330 10.18 -9.21 -2.88
CA ALA A 330 9.79 -9.92 -4.10
C ALA A 330 9.91 -11.44 -3.95
N PHE A 331 9.24 -12.15 -4.84
CA PHE A 331 9.28 -13.61 -4.94
C PHE A 331 9.49 -14.03 -6.39
N VAL A 332 10.18 -15.14 -6.61
CA VAL A 332 10.27 -15.78 -7.94
C VAL A 332 9.68 -17.18 -7.84
N ILE A 333 8.64 -17.46 -8.61
CA ILE A 333 7.97 -18.76 -8.64
C ILE A 333 8.51 -19.58 -9.80
N SER A 334 9.06 -20.75 -9.48
CA SER A 334 9.64 -21.73 -10.42
C SER A 334 10.53 -21.10 -11.50
N ASP A 335 11.40 -20.16 -11.11
CA ASP A 335 12.35 -19.43 -11.97
C ASP A 335 11.72 -18.70 -13.17
N LYS A 336 10.40 -18.48 -13.17
CA LYS A 336 9.65 -17.96 -14.33
C LYS A 336 8.84 -16.71 -14.03
N VAL A 337 8.21 -16.66 -12.86
CA VAL A 337 7.25 -15.60 -12.52
C VAL A 337 7.82 -14.76 -11.38
N LEU A 338 8.15 -13.50 -11.65
CA LEU A 338 8.49 -12.53 -10.61
C LEU A 338 7.20 -11.95 -10.02
N VAL A 339 7.08 -11.96 -8.71
CA VAL A 339 5.98 -11.34 -7.96
C VAL A 339 6.53 -10.26 -7.05
N LEU A 340 6.01 -9.04 -7.17
CA LEU A 340 6.32 -7.90 -6.31
C LEU A 340 5.10 -6.98 -6.22
N HIS A 341 4.98 -6.17 -5.18
CA HIS A 341 3.74 -5.42 -4.95
C HIS A 341 3.57 -4.27 -5.97
N GLY A 342 4.55 -3.38 -6.00
CA GLY A 342 4.69 -2.22 -6.89
C GLY A 342 5.04 -2.64 -8.31
N GLY A 343 6.25 -2.31 -8.76
CA GLY A 343 6.61 -2.52 -10.15
C GLY A 343 8.11 -2.66 -10.40
N LEU A 344 8.47 -2.44 -11.65
CA LEU A 344 9.85 -2.50 -12.12
C LEU A 344 10.57 -1.17 -11.90
N PHE A 345 11.81 -1.12 -12.38
CA PHE A 345 12.83 -0.21 -11.88
C PHE A 345 13.15 0.94 -12.83
N SER A 346 13.68 2.02 -12.28
CA SER A 346 14.17 3.18 -13.03
C SER A 346 15.40 2.89 -13.87
N ARG A 347 16.13 1.81 -13.55
CA ARG A 347 17.35 1.37 -14.21
C ARG A 347 17.14 0.07 -15.00
N ASP A 348 17.80 -0.04 -16.14
CA ASP A 348 17.76 -1.25 -16.99
C ASP A 348 18.71 -2.35 -16.53
N ASP A 349 19.71 -2.01 -15.70
CA ASP A 349 20.75 -2.93 -15.28
C ASP A 349 20.40 -3.74 -14.02
N VAL A 350 19.17 -3.66 -13.51
CA VAL A 350 18.72 -4.42 -12.33
C VAL A 350 18.63 -5.92 -12.63
N SER A 351 19.14 -6.73 -11.71
CA SER A 351 19.08 -8.19 -11.73
C SER A 351 18.37 -8.75 -10.48
N LEU A 352 17.98 -10.02 -10.52
CA LEU A 352 17.43 -10.72 -9.34
C LEU A 352 18.43 -10.76 -8.18
N ASP A 353 19.74 -10.78 -8.45
CA ASP A 353 20.78 -10.74 -7.41
C ASP A 353 20.84 -9.37 -6.73
N ASP A 354 20.62 -8.27 -7.46
CA ASP A 354 20.51 -6.94 -6.86
C ASP A 354 19.33 -6.88 -5.88
N LEU A 355 18.19 -7.50 -6.23
CA LEU A 355 17.01 -7.58 -5.36
C LEU A 355 17.26 -8.41 -4.11
N ARG A 356 17.94 -9.56 -4.23
CA ARG A 356 18.33 -10.40 -3.07
C ARG A 356 19.20 -9.65 -2.07
N LYS A 357 20.03 -8.72 -2.55
CA LYS A 357 21.00 -7.93 -1.75
C LYS A 357 20.42 -6.66 -1.12
N VAL A 358 19.17 -6.28 -1.42
CA VAL A 358 18.56 -5.09 -0.83
C VAL A 358 18.48 -5.21 0.69
N HIS A 359 19.03 -4.23 1.41
CA HIS A 359 18.89 -4.13 2.86
C HIS A 359 17.47 -3.66 3.20
N ARG A 360 16.55 -4.59 3.46
CA ARG A 360 15.11 -4.30 3.58
C ARG A 360 14.64 -3.92 4.99
N ASN A 361 15.44 -4.20 6.04
CA ASN A 361 15.10 -3.94 7.43
C ASN A 361 15.15 -2.45 7.79
N GLN A 362 14.28 -1.66 7.17
CA GLN A 362 14.13 -0.23 7.35
C GLN A 362 12.78 0.22 6.80
N GLU A 363 12.40 1.47 7.07
CA GLU A 363 11.31 2.11 6.33
C GLU A 363 11.69 2.27 4.84
N PRO A 364 10.73 2.18 3.91
CA PRO A 364 11.02 2.39 2.51
C PRO A 364 11.66 3.78 2.28
N PRO A 365 12.82 3.86 1.60
CA PRO A 365 13.43 5.13 1.22
C PRO A 365 12.56 5.87 0.18
N GLU A 366 12.89 7.14 -0.08
CA GLU A 366 12.20 7.95 -1.10
C GLU A 366 12.50 7.48 -2.54
N ASP A 367 13.63 6.79 -2.76
CA ASP A 367 14.08 6.28 -4.06
C ASP A 367 14.81 4.92 -3.96
N GLY A 368 15.21 4.37 -5.12
CA GLY A 368 15.97 3.12 -5.19
C GLY A 368 15.11 1.87 -5.24
N LEU A 369 15.76 0.69 -5.32
CA LEU A 369 15.09 -0.58 -5.62
C LEU A 369 13.96 -0.93 -4.64
N MET A 370 14.18 -0.69 -3.34
CA MET A 370 13.16 -0.95 -2.32
C MET A 370 11.92 -0.07 -2.52
N CYS A 371 12.10 1.22 -2.81
CA CYS A 371 11.00 2.12 -3.12
C CYS A 371 10.26 1.67 -4.39
N GLU A 372 11.00 1.38 -5.45
CA GLU A 372 10.43 1.03 -6.76
C GLU A 372 9.68 -0.30 -6.76
N CYS A 373 10.15 -1.31 -5.99
CA CYS A 373 9.43 -2.57 -5.75
C CYS A 373 8.05 -2.36 -5.12
N LEU A 374 7.86 -1.28 -4.35
CA LEU A 374 6.65 -1.03 -3.57
C LEU A 374 5.71 -0.01 -4.22
N TRP A 375 6.23 0.90 -5.06
CA TRP A 375 5.47 2.08 -5.50
C TRP A 375 5.31 2.27 -7.02
N SER A 376 6.05 1.52 -7.84
CA SER A 376 6.02 1.74 -9.29
C SER A 376 4.77 1.15 -9.93
N ASP A 377 4.30 1.76 -11.01
CA ASP A 377 3.11 1.33 -11.77
C ASP A 377 3.44 1.07 -13.24
N PRO A 378 2.76 0.13 -13.91
CA PRO A 378 2.88 -0.02 -15.36
C PRO A 378 2.30 1.19 -16.10
N ALA A 379 2.84 1.48 -17.28
CA ALA A 379 2.31 2.47 -18.22
C ALA A 379 2.08 1.81 -19.59
N PRO A 380 0.99 2.15 -20.30
CA PRO A 380 0.69 1.55 -21.59
C PRO A 380 1.71 1.93 -22.68
N GLN A 381 2.41 3.06 -22.51
CA GLN A 381 3.37 3.57 -23.49
C GLN A 381 4.80 3.15 -23.16
N PRO A 382 5.65 2.88 -24.16
CA PRO A 382 7.06 2.58 -23.94
C PRO A 382 7.82 3.67 -23.18
N GLY A 383 8.88 3.26 -22.48
CA GLY A 383 9.78 4.12 -21.72
C GLY A 383 9.43 4.22 -20.24
N ARG A 384 9.89 5.29 -19.60
CA ARG A 384 9.66 5.58 -18.18
C ARG A 384 9.07 6.97 -17.99
N GLN A 385 8.18 7.11 -17.03
CA GLN A 385 7.54 8.38 -16.70
C GLN A 385 7.59 8.61 -15.18
N LEU A 386 7.40 9.87 -14.77
CA LEU A 386 7.22 10.18 -13.36
C LEU A 386 5.94 9.50 -12.85
N SER A 387 6.03 8.89 -11.67
CA SER A 387 4.86 8.27 -11.04
C SER A 387 3.76 9.29 -10.80
N LYS A 388 2.52 8.91 -11.12
CA LYS A 388 1.32 9.66 -10.73
C LYS A 388 1.21 9.80 -9.23
N ARG A 389 1.79 8.87 -8.47
CA ARG A 389 1.83 8.87 -7.00
C ARG A 389 2.87 9.82 -6.44
N GLY A 390 3.84 10.28 -7.23
CA GLY A 390 4.92 11.18 -6.78
C GLY A 390 6.06 10.47 -6.01
N VAL A 391 6.04 9.14 -6.01
CA VAL A 391 7.04 8.21 -5.49
C VAL A 391 7.08 6.98 -6.41
N GLY A 392 8.26 6.38 -6.62
CA GLY A 392 8.48 5.38 -7.67
C GLY A 392 8.43 5.98 -9.07
N LEU A 393 8.12 5.15 -10.08
CA LEU A 393 8.01 5.56 -11.48
C LEU A 393 6.84 4.86 -12.18
N GLN A 394 6.54 5.30 -13.40
CA GLN A 394 5.79 4.47 -14.35
C GLN A 394 6.73 3.84 -15.37
N PHE A 395 6.49 2.59 -15.75
CA PHE A 395 7.34 1.84 -16.69
C PHE A 395 6.53 1.18 -17.81
N GLY A 396 7.03 1.26 -19.03
CA GLY A 396 6.38 0.76 -20.24
C GLY A 396 6.59 -0.72 -20.53
N PRO A 397 5.95 -1.24 -21.60
CA PRO A 397 6.09 -2.63 -22.05
C PRO A 397 7.52 -3.01 -22.45
N ASP A 398 8.30 -2.07 -22.98
CA ASP A 398 9.73 -2.25 -23.31
C ASP A 398 10.58 -2.51 -22.06
N VAL A 399 10.32 -1.81 -20.96
CA VAL A 399 11.00 -2.02 -19.68
C VAL A 399 10.70 -3.40 -19.12
N THR A 400 9.42 -3.81 -19.13
CA THR A 400 9.02 -5.15 -18.69
C THR A 400 9.68 -6.24 -19.52
N LYS A 401 9.62 -6.11 -20.85
CA LYS A 401 10.25 -7.08 -21.75
C LYS A 401 11.75 -7.20 -21.49
N ALA A 402 12.47 -6.07 -21.43
CA ALA A 402 13.92 -6.06 -21.24
C ALA A 402 14.33 -6.69 -19.90
N PHE A 403 13.59 -6.40 -18.82
CA PHE A 403 13.86 -6.97 -17.50
C PHE A 403 13.65 -8.49 -17.48
N LEU A 404 12.54 -8.97 -18.07
CA LEU A 404 12.23 -10.40 -18.15
C LEU A 404 13.28 -11.16 -18.96
N GLU A 405 13.62 -10.67 -20.16
CA GLU A 405 14.64 -11.28 -21.03
C GLU A 405 16.01 -11.34 -20.34
N LYS A 406 16.41 -10.27 -19.65
CA LYS A 406 17.68 -10.22 -18.93
C LYS A 406 17.77 -11.26 -17.81
N ASN A 407 16.67 -11.47 -17.09
CA ASN A 407 16.65 -12.32 -15.90
C ASN A 407 16.15 -13.74 -16.17
N GLY A 408 15.87 -14.08 -17.44
CA GLY A 408 15.37 -15.41 -17.82
C GLY A 408 13.95 -15.69 -17.32
N LEU A 409 13.15 -14.65 -17.10
CA LEU A 409 11.78 -14.74 -16.60
C LEU A 409 10.77 -14.64 -17.75
N GLU A 410 9.55 -15.09 -17.49
CA GLU A 410 8.45 -15.09 -18.46
C GLU A 410 7.37 -14.04 -18.13
N LEU A 411 7.17 -13.74 -16.84
CA LEU A 411 6.03 -12.97 -16.36
C LEU A 411 6.35 -12.15 -15.11
N VAL A 412 5.79 -10.95 -15.03
CA VAL A 412 5.69 -10.15 -13.79
C VAL A 412 4.24 -10.18 -13.30
N VAL A 413 4.04 -10.52 -12.03
CA VAL A 413 2.76 -10.36 -11.32
C VAL A 413 2.92 -9.27 -10.27
N ARG A 414 1.98 -8.34 -10.24
CA ARG A 414 1.97 -7.21 -9.32
C ARG A 414 0.57 -6.87 -8.82
N SER A 415 0.43 -5.94 -7.86
CA SER A 415 -0.86 -5.59 -7.26
C SER A 415 -1.13 -4.07 -7.22
N HIS A 416 -1.26 -3.39 -6.06
CA HIS A 416 -1.18 -1.92 -5.82
C HIS A 416 -2.18 -0.99 -6.55
N GLU A 417 -2.81 -1.44 -7.63
CA GLU A 417 -3.78 -0.72 -8.43
C GLU A 417 -5.08 -1.50 -8.45
N VAL A 418 -6.16 -0.85 -7.99
CA VAL A 418 -7.52 -1.38 -8.11
C VAL A 418 -7.85 -1.63 -9.58
N LYS A 419 -8.40 -2.79 -9.90
CA LYS A 419 -8.90 -3.14 -11.24
C LYS A 419 -10.37 -3.54 -11.15
N GLU A 420 -11.17 -3.10 -12.13
CA GLU A 420 -12.63 -3.34 -12.16
C GLU A 420 -12.98 -4.83 -12.05
N GLU A 421 -12.29 -5.69 -12.79
CA GLU A 421 -12.49 -7.15 -12.76
C GLU A 421 -11.56 -7.86 -11.75
N GLY A 422 -10.90 -7.11 -10.86
CA GLY A 422 -9.94 -7.63 -9.90
C GLY A 422 -8.57 -7.99 -10.48
N TYR A 423 -8.42 -8.00 -11.81
CA TYR A 423 -7.12 -8.18 -12.47
C TYR A 423 -7.05 -7.45 -13.81
N GLU A 424 -5.83 -7.28 -14.32
CA GLU A 424 -5.55 -6.77 -15.67
C GLU A 424 -4.30 -7.44 -16.24
N VAL A 425 -4.36 -7.83 -17.51
CA VAL A 425 -3.19 -8.33 -18.26
C VAL A 425 -2.69 -7.23 -19.18
N ALA A 426 -1.44 -6.82 -19.01
CA ALA A 426 -0.81 -5.71 -19.72
C ALA A 426 0.52 -6.13 -20.34
N HIS A 427 1.15 -5.18 -21.05
CA HIS A 427 2.48 -5.32 -21.65
C HIS A 427 2.63 -6.58 -22.50
N ASP A 428 1.69 -6.79 -23.42
CA ASP A 428 1.66 -7.93 -24.34
C ASP A 428 1.66 -9.29 -23.62
N GLY A 429 0.94 -9.40 -22.49
CA GLY A 429 0.80 -10.63 -21.72
C GLY A 429 1.94 -10.90 -20.73
N ARG A 430 2.90 -9.96 -20.58
CA ARG A 430 4.08 -10.11 -19.72
C ARG A 430 3.92 -9.50 -18.33
N LEU A 431 2.83 -8.78 -18.09
CA LEU A 431 2.53 -8.18 -16.80
C LEU A 431 1.08 -8.47 -16.41
N ILE A 432 0.89 -8.91 -15.18
CA ILE A 432 -0.42 -9.10 -14.56
C ILE A 432 -0.51 -8.18 -13.36
N THR A 433 -1.59 -7.40 -13.29
CA THR A 433 -2.03 -6.78 -12.04
C THR A 433 -3.12 -7.66 -11.43
N VAL A 434 -3.02 -8.03 -10.16
CA VAL A 434 -4.04 -8.77 -9.39
C VAL A 434 -4.37 -8.00 -8.12
N PHE A 435 -5.66 -7.88 -7.79
CA PHE A 435 -6.16 -7.10 -6.68
C PHE A 435 -7.27 -7.88 -5.96
N SER A 436 -7.12 -8.13 -4.66
CA SER A 436 -7.95 -9.08 -3.91
C SER A 436 -8.92 -8.44 -2.91
N ALA A 437 -9.10 -7.11 -2.98
CA ALA A 437 -10.08 -6.36 -2.19
C ALA A 437 -11.29 -5.98 -3.05
N PRO A 438 -12.35 -6.82 -3.12
CA PRO A 438 -13.57 -6.50 -3.86
C PRO A 438 -14.32 -5.33 -3.20
N ASN A 439 -15.06 -4.56 -3.99
CA ASN A 439 -15.76 -3.35 -3.56
C ASN A 439 -14.90 -2.45 -2.65
N TYR A 440 -13.69 -2.15 -3.11
CA TYR A 440 -12.67 -1.51 -2.30
C TYR A 440 -13.20 -0.27 -1.57
N CYS A 441 -12.90 -0.18 -0.27
CA CYS A 441 -13.38 0.88 0.62
C CYS A 441 -14.91 1.08 0.62
N ASP A 442 -15.68 0.03 0.38
CA ASP A 442 -17.14 -0.01 0.30
C ASP A 442 -17.75 0.93 -0.76
N GLN A 443 -16.95 1.36 -1.74
CA GLN A 443 -17.33 2.45 -2.66
C GLN A 443 -16.98 2.16 -4.12
N MET A 444 -15.93 1.40 -4.39
CA MET A 444 -15.40 1.26 -5.74
C MET A 444 -16.21 0.30 -6.62
N GLY A 445 -16.93 -0.67 -6.03
CA GLY A 445 -17.74 -1.64 -6.76
C GLY A 445 -16.97 -2.62 -7.65
N ASN A 446 -15.63 -2.65 -7.58
CA ASN A 446 -14.79 -3.58 -8.31
C ASN A 446 -14.95 -5.02 -7.81
N LYS A 447 -14.60 -6.00 -8.64
CA LYS A 447 -14.37 -7.38 -8.19
C LYS A 447 -13.00 -7.52 -7.54
N GLY A 448 -12.83 -8.57 -6.76
CA GLY A 448 -11.53 -9.07 -6.34
C GLY A 448 -11.12 -10.22 -7.26
N ALA A 449 -9.83 -10.51 -7.35
CA ALA A 449 -9.31 -11.70 -8.00
C ALA A 449 -8.12 -12.29 -7.26
N PHE A 450 -7.88 -13.57 -7.49
CA PHE A 450 -6.60 -14.23 -7.23
C PHE A 450 -6.19 -15.04 -8.47
N VAL A 451 -4.88 -15.27 -8.63
CA VAL A 451 -4.33 -16.02 -9.76
C VAL A 451 -3.67 -17.29 -9.27
N ARG A 452 -4.01 -18.43 -9.88
CA ARG A 452 -3.41 -19.72 -9.58
C ARG A 452 -2.47 -20.13 -10.69
N PHE A 453 -1.26 -20.54 -10.31
CA PHE A 453 -0.25 -21.07 -11.22
C PHE A 453 -0.11 -22.58 -10.99
N ASN A 454 -0.23 -23.37 -12.05
CA ASN A 454 0.03 -24.80 -12.00
C ASN A 454 1.53 -25.07 -12.22
N GLY A 455 2.10 -25.98 -11.43
CA GLY A 455 3.51 -26.37 -11.47
C GLY A 455 4.04 -26.75 -12.85
N ALA A 456 3.22 -27.42 -13.65
CA ALA A 456 3.61 -27.99 -14.93
C ALA A 456 3.96 -26.94 -15.99
N ASP A 457 3.28 -25.79 -16.01
CA ASP A 457 3.38 -24.83 -17.11
C ASP A 457 3.45 -23.36 -16.67
N MET A 458 3.19 -23.04 -15.39
CA MET A 458 3.08 -21.67 -14.86
C MET A 458 2.06 -20.81 -15.64
N VAL A 459 1.03 -21.43 -16.23
CA VAL A 459 -0.03 -20.67 -16.88
C VAL A 459 -0.92 -20.02 -15.80
N PRO A 460 -1.21 -18.71 -15.88
CA PRO A 460 -2.05 -18.02 -14.91
C PRO A 460 -3.53 -18.39 -15.10
N HIS A 461 -4.17 -18.85 -14.03
CA HIS A 461 -5.61 -19.08 -13.98
C HIS A 461 -6.28 -18.12 -13.00
N PHE A 462 -7.07 -17.19 -13.52
CA PHE A 462 -7.74 -16.18 -12.72
C PHE A 462 -9.08 -16.69 -12.17
N THR A 463 -9.31 -16.41 -10.89
CA THR A 463 -10.63 -16.53 -10.28
C THR A 463 -11.04 -15.17 -9.75
N THR A 464 -12.16 -14.65 -10.24
CA THR A 464 -12.75 -13.38 -9.79
C THR A 464 -13.86 -13.64 -8.78
N PHE A 465 -14.04 -12.76 -7.80
CA PHE A 465 -15.07 -12.86 -6.76
C PHE A 465 -15.61 -11.48 -6.38
N GLU A 466 -16.82 -11.46 -5.84
CA GLU A 466 -17.49 -10.25 -5.36
C GLU A 466 -17.30 -10.08 -3.85
N ALA A 467 -17.57 -8.88 -3.35
CA ALA A 467 -17.47 -8.57 -1.93
C ALA A 467 -18.55 -9.28 -1.13
N VAL A 468 -18.23 -9.66 0.10
CA VAL A 468 -19.17 -10.29 1.02
C VAL A 468 -19.60 -9.32 2.13
N PRO A 469 -20.77 -9.55 2.77
CA PRO A 469 -21.19 -8.73 3.89
C PRO A 469 -20.20 -8.78 5.06
N HIS A 470 -19.96 -7.62 5.68
CA HIS A 470 -19.17 -7.47 6.90
C HIS A 470 -19.94 -6.62 7.94
N PRO A 471 -19.54 -6.62 9.22
CA PRO A 471 -20.12 -5.76 10.24
C PRO A 471 -20.03 -4.27 9.87
N ASP A 472 -20.96 -3.48 10.40
CA ASP A 472 -21.08 -2.03 10.16
C ASP A 472 -19.98 -1.23 10.87
N VAL A 473 -18.75 -1.38 10.39
CA VAL A 473 -17.59 -0.58 10.74
C VAL A 473 -17.06 0.03 9.45
N LYS A 474 -17.25 1.34 9.30
CA LYS A 474 -16.86 2.05 8.08
C LYS A 474 -15.37 1.89 7.79
N PRO A 475 -14.94 1.88 6.52
CA PRO A 475 -13.54 2.03 6.14
C PRO A 475 -12.94 3.27 6.80
N MET A 476 -11.65 3.21 7.11
CA MET A 476 -10.89 4.31 7.71
C MET A 476 -11.40 4.74 9.10
N ALA A 477 -12.15 3.89 9.82
CA ALA A 477 -12.68 4.22 11.15
C ALA A 477 -11.60 4.57 12.17
N TYR A 478 -10.40 4.03 11.99
CA TYR A 478 -9.24 4.25 12.85
C TYR A 478 -8.17 5.16 12.22
N ALA A 479 -8.41 5.68 11.02
CA ALA A 479 -7.49 6.57 10.33
C ALA A 479 -7.36 7.92 11.03
N SER A 480 -6.29 8.63 10.69
CA SER A 480 -6.06 9.98 11.21
C SER A 480 -7.26 10.88 10.89
N SER A 481 -7.75 11.63 11.88
CA SER A 481 -8.83 12.62 11.69
C SER A 481 -8.50 13.67 10.64
N PHE A 482 -7.22 13.83 10.29
CA PHE A 482 -6.75 14.66 9.19
C PHE A 482 -7.29 14.22 7.81
N LEU A 483 -7.35 12.91 7.53
CA LEU A 483 -7.91 12.37 6.29
C LEU A 483 -9.41 12.61 6.21
N ASN A 484 -10.12 12.54 7.34
CA ASN A 484 -11.54 12.91 7.41
C ASN A 484 -11.78 14.40 7.12
N TYR A 485 -10.73 15.24 7.17
CA TYR A 485 -10.78 16.65 6.75
C TYR A 485 -10.46 16.83 5.25
N MET A 486 -9.74 15.86 4.66
CA MET A 486 -9.35 15.84 3.25
C MET A 486 -10.33 15.08 2.36
N MET A 487 -11.13 14.15 2.90
CA MET A 487 -12.27 13.47 2.24
C MET A 487 -13.53 14.34 2.30
#